data_AF-A0A1M3EB13-F1
#
_entry.id   AF-A0A1M3EB13-F1
#
_cell.length_a   1.000
_cell.length_b   1.000
_cell.length_c   1.000
_cell.angle_alpha   90.00
_cell.angle_beta   90.00
_cell.angle_gamma   90.00
#
_symmetry.space_group_name_H-M   'P 1'
#
loop_
_entity.id
_entity.type
_entity.pdbx_description
1 polymer ?
#
loop_
_entity_poly.entity_id
_entity_poly.type
_entity_poly.pdbx_seq_one_letter_code
_entity_poly.pdbx_strand_id
1 'polypeptide(L)'
;MAKKSSKEGPPIYSRCLVLSIYETDAMIPARIRGLLSNKYVYIELQNSFFISCETELRMTLNKVLSEEGIRFSMIYISDKNGNRISGNLLPEGDMAKLNKIFKP
;
A
#
# COMPACT_ATOMS: atom_id res chain seq x y z
N MET A 1 31.47 -22.87 -15.51
CA MET A 1 30.00 -23.03 -15.45
C MET A 1 29.42 -21.85 -14.69
N ALA A 2 28.80 -20.89 -15.40
CA ALA A 2 28.17 -19.74 -14.75
C ALA A 2 26.87 -20.18 -14.07
N LYS A 3 26.74 -19.95 -12.76
CA LYS A 3 25.47 -20.12 -12.04
C LYS A 3 24.45 -19.18 -12.67
N LYS A 4 23.45 -19.72 -13.37
CA LYS A 4 22.23 -18.98 -13.72
C LYS A 4 21.62 -18.51 -12.41
N SER A 5 21.83 -17.23 -12.10
CA SER A 5 21.07 -16.53 -11.09
C SER A 5 19.62 -16.51 -11.55
N SER A 6 18.82 -17.47 -11.08
CA SER A 6 17.37 -17.38 -11.13
C SER A 6 16.97 -16.25 -10.20
N LYS A 7 17.05 -15.00 -10.69
CA LYS A 7 16.33 -13.90 -10.07
C LYS A 7 14.85 -14.18 -10.31
N GLU A 8 14.26 -15.03 -9.47
CA GLU A 8 12.82 -15.09 -9.33
C GLU A 8 12.37 -13.66 -9.03
N GLY A 9 11.53 -13.12 -9.92
CA GLY A 9 10.91 -11.81 -9.69
C GLY A 9 10.12 -11.83 -8.38
N PRO A 10 9.75 -10.65 -7.85
CA PRO A 10 8.98 -10.62 -6.62
C PRO A 10 7.65 -11.37 -6.83
N PRO A 11 7.19 -12.15 -5.83
CA PRO A 11 5.97 -12.94 -5.94
C PRO A 11 4.76 -12.05 -6.23
N ILE A 12 3.88 -12.53 -7.11
CA ILE A 12 2.57 -11.91 -7.36
C ILE A 12 1.55 -12.58 -6.43
N TYR A 13 0.89 -11.77 -5.61
CA TYR A 13 -0.11 -12.21 -4.66
C TYR A 13 -1.51 -12.00 -5.25
N SER A 14 -2.46 -12.85 -4.89
CA SER A 14 -3.90 -12.66 -5.20
C SER A 14 -4.55 -11.51 -4.42
N ARG A 15 -3.74 -10.71 -3.72
CA ARG A 15 -4.13 -9.69 -2.76
C ARG A 15 -3.52 -8.37 -3.19
N CYS A 16 -4.32 -7.31 -3.11
CA CYS A 16 -3.90 -5.99 -3.55
C CYS A 16 -4.05 -4.99 -2.40
N LEU A 17 -3.05 -4.13 -2.25
CA LEU A 17 -3.10 -2.96 -1.39
C LEU A 17 -3.09 -1.71 -2.27
N VAL A 18 -4.14 -0.90 -2.15
CA VAL A 18 -4.21 0.43 -2.74
C VAL A 18 -3.83 1.43 -1.66
N LEU A 19 -2.65 2.04 -1.79
CA LEU A 19 -2.18 3.11 -0.92
C LEU A 19 -2.30 4.44 -1.68
N SER A 20 -3.10 5.37 -1.18
CA SER A 20 -3.23 6.72 -1.74
C SER A 20 -2.69 7.73 -0.75
N ILE A 21 -1.80 8.60 -1.21
CA ILE A 21 -1.18 9.67 -0.42
C ILE A 21 -1.79 11.01 -0.83
N TYR A 22 -2.07 11.85 0.15
CA TYR A 22 -2.71 13.16 -0.08
C TYR A 22 -1.74 14.34 -0.02
N GLU A 23 -0.45 14.05 0.06
CA GLU A 23 0.60 15.05 0.13
C GLU A 23 1.22 15.32 -1.24
N THR A 24 1.63 16.56 -1.47
CA THR A 24 2.26 17.01 -2.73
C THR A 24 3.78 17.00 -2.68
N ASP A 25 4.38 16.69 -1.53
CA ASP A 25 5.83 16.62 -1.40
C ASP A 25 6.37 15.37 -2.11
N ALA A 26 7.25 15.59 -3.09
CA ALA A 26 7.87 14.54 -3.89
C ALA A 26 8.75 13.57 -3.08
N MET A 27 9.19 13.96 -1.87
CA MET A 27 9.96 13.08 -0.99
C MET A 27 9.11 11.92 -0.44
N ILE A 28 7.81 12.12 -0.24
CA ILE A 28 6.93 11.09 0.32
C ILE A 28 6.74 9.91 -0.67
N PRO A 29 6.37 10.11 -1.95
CA PRO A 29 6.38 9.05 -2.94
C PRO A 29 7.76 8.37 -3.07
N ALA A 30 8.86 9.13 -3.09
CA ALA A 30 10.20 8.56 -3.19
C ALA A 30 10.54 7.64 -2.01
N ARG A 31 10.15 8.03 -0.80
CA ARG A 31 10.27 7.22 0.42
C ARG A 31 9.47 5.92 0.31
N ILE A 32 8.20 6.00 -0.13
CA ILE A 32 7.35 4.82 -0.33
C ILE A 32 7.94 3.87 -1.37
N ARG A 33 8.44 4.39 -2.51
CA ARG A 33 9.17 3.57 -3.49
C ARG A 33 10.34 2.83 -2.85
N GLY A 34 11.09 3.49 -1.96
CA GLY A 34 12.18 2.88 -1.20
C GLY A 34 11.73 1.74 -0.27
N LEU A 35 10.57 1.86 0.37
CA LEU A 35 9.98 0.80 1.20
C LEU A 35 9.55 -0.41 0.34
N LEU A 36 9.15 -0.19 -0.91
CA LEU A 36 8.61 -1.22 -1.81
C LEU A 36 9.66 -1.91 -2.68
N SER A 37 10.72 -1.18 -3.07
CA SER A 37 11.65 -1.51 -4.18
C SER A 37 12.33 -2.88 -4.12
N ASN A 38 12.45 -3.47 -2.93
CA ASN A 38 13.23 -4.69 -2.74
C ASN A 38 12.39 -5.97 -2.70
N LYS A 39 11.06 -5.88 -2.54
CA LYS A 39 10.23 -7.06 -2.22
C LYS A 39 8.86 -7.09 -2.87
N TYR A 40 8.38 -5.97 -3.40
CA TYR A 40 6.99 -5.87 -3.85
C TYR A 40 6.90 -5.40 -5.29
N VAL A 41 6.01 -6.05 -6.04
CA VAL A 41 5.55 -5.54 -7.33
C VAL A 41 4.48 -4.49 -7.07
N TYR A 42 4.66 -3.30 -7.64
CA TYR A 42 3.66 -2.25 -7.58
C TYR A 42 3.59 -1.46 -8.88
N ILE A 43 2.42 -0.87 -9.12
CA ILE A 43 2.21 0.18 -10.12
C ILE A 43 1.93 1.47 -9.36
N GLU A 44 2.61 2.54 -9.75
CA GLU A 44 2.34 3.88 -9.23
C GLU A 44 1.62 4.70 -10.29
N LEU A 45 0.51 5.31 -9.91
CA LEU A 45 -0.27 6.23 -10.74
C LEU A 45 -0.55 7.48 -9.91
N GLN A 46 0.01 8.61 -10.33
CA GLN A 46 -0.06 9.87 -9.57
C GLN A 46 0.43 9.64 -8.12
N ASN A 47 -0.42 9.86 -7.12
CA ASN A 47 -0.11 9.64 -5.71
C ASN A 47 -0.76 8.36 -5.16
N SER A 48 -0.96 7.36 -6.01
CA SER A 48 -1.54 6.07 -5.63
C SER A 48 -0.63 4.91 -6.04
N PHE A 49 -0.44 3.99 -5.11
CA PHE A 49 0.36 2.77 -5.26
C PHE A 49 -0.55 1.56 -5.21
N PHE A 50 -0.55 0.79 -6.28
CA PHE A 50 -1.25 -0.49 -6.41
C PHE A 50 -0.24 -1.61 -6.20
N ILE A 51 -0.28 -2.22 -5.03
CA ILE A 51 0.80 -3.09 -4.54
C ILE A 51 0.25 -4.51 -4.44
N SER A 52 0.93 -5.46 -5.09
CA SER A 52 0.72 -6.88 -4.86
C SER A 52 1.46 -7.29 -3.59
N CYS A 53 0.75 -7.66 -2.52
CA CYS A 53 1.40 -7.88 -1.21
C CYS A 53 0.75 -8.90 -0.29
N GLU A 54 1.53 -9.33 0.70
CA GLU A 54 1.07 -10.06 1.88
C GLU A 54 0.32 -9.14 2.86
N THR A 55 -0.36 -9.74 3.85
CA THR A 55 -1.19 -9.00 4.82
C THR A 55 -0.36 -8.10 5.73
N GLU A 56 0.87 -8.55 6.02
CA GLU A 56 1.83 -7.94 6.93
C GLU A 56 2.28 -6.55 6.44
N LEU A 57 2.44 -6.40 5.12
CA LEU A 57 2.87 -5.12 4.53
C LEU A 57 1.93 -3.97 4.91
N ARG A 58 0.61 -4.23 4.90
CA ARG A 58 -0.40 -3.24 5.32
C ARG A 58 -0.13 -2.73 6.73
N MET A 59 0.22 -3.63 7.66
CA MET A 59 0.49 -3.25 9.04
C MET A 59 1.78 -2.44 9.15
N THR A 60 2.84 -2.85 8.45
CA THR A 60 4.12 -2.15 8.42
C THR A 60 3.97 -0.74 7.84
N LEU A 61 3.34 -0.59 6.67
CA LEU A 61 3.14 0.72 6.04
C LEU A 61 2.25 1.61 6.90
N ASN A 62 1.15 1.09 7.45
CA ASN A 62 0.26 1.88 8.29
C ASN A 62 1.01 2.45 9.51
N LYS A 63 1.85 1.64 10.15
CA LYS A 63 2.69 2.10 11.27
C LYS A 63 3.67 3.20 10.84
N VAL A 64 4.53 2.90 9.86
CA VAL A 64 5.60 3.82 9.41
C VAL A 64 5.02 5.15 8.96
N LEU A 65 4.00 5.12 8.09
CA LEU A 65 3.41 6.33 7.55
C LEU A 65 2.66 7.14 8.61
N SER A 66 2.05 6.48 9.61
CA SER A 66 1.40 7.20 10.72
C SER A 66 2.41 7.84 11.67
N GLU A 67 3.52 7.16 11.98
CA GLU A 67 4.61 7.68 12.81
C GLU A 67 5.30 8.88 12.13
N GLU A 68 5.42 8.85 10.80
CA GLU A 68 5.94 9.96 9.99
C GLU A 68 4.91 11.09 9.76
N GLY A 69 3.68 10.95 10.29
CA GLY A 69 2.64 11.99 10.18
C GLY A 69 2.06 12.15 8.78
N ILE A 70 2.22 11.15 7.91
CA ILE A 70 1.83 11.22 6.50
C ILE A 70 0.32 11.06 6.37
N ARG A 71 -0.31 11.90 5.54
CA ARG A 71 -1.73 11.80 5.20
C ARG A 71 -1.96 10.76 4.10
N PHE A 72 -2.63 9.67 4.44
CA PHE A 72 -2.91 8.59 3.49
C PHE A 72 -4.21 7.84 3.76
N SER A 73 -4.70 7.17 2.73
CA SER A 73 -5.70 6.10 2.83
C SER A 73 -5.12 4.82 2.26
N MET A 74 -5.57 3.70 2.81
CA MET A 74 -5.04 2.39 2.49
C MET A 74 -6.18 1.39 2.47
N ILE A 75 -6.39 0.77 1.32
CA ILE A 75 -7.43 -0.23 1.09
C ILE A 75 -6.75 -1.54 0.75
N TYR A 76 -6.95 -2.52 1.61
CA TYR A 76 -6.49 -3.88 1.39
C TYR A 76 -7.64 -4.74 0.89
N ILE A 77 -7.45 -5.36 -0.26
CA ILE A 77 -8.43 -6.18 -0.95
C ILE A 77 -7.97 -7.63 -0.90
N SER A 78 -8.81 -8.49 -0.31
CA SER A 78 -8.53 -9.92 -0.20
C SER A 78 -9.83 -10.72 -0.29
N ASP A 79 -9.78 -11.74 -1.14
CA ASP A 79 -10.80 -12.78 -1.30
C ASP A 79 -11.01 -13.61 -0.02
N LYS A 80 -9.94 -13.91 0.72
CA LYS A 80 -9.97 -14.82 1.89
C LYS A 80 -10.14 -14.12 3.23
N ASN A 81 -9.51 -12.96 3.42
CA ASN A 81 -9.41 -12.30 4.72
C ASN A 81 -10.34 -11.09 4.89
N GLY A 82 -11.22 -10.89 3.89
CA GLY A 82 -12.06 -9.71 3.77
C GLY A 82 -11.26 -8.44 3.44
N ASN A 83 -11.99 -7.43 2.99
CA ASN A 83 -11.40 -6.14 2.69
C ASN A 83 -11.18 -5.35 3.97
N ARG A 84 -10.08 -4.58 4.04
CA ARG A 84 -9.75 -3.76 5.20
C ARG A 84 -9.37 -2.36 4.77
N ILE A 85 -9.78 -1.38 5.57
CA ILE A 85 -9.44 0.02 5.33
C ILE A 85 -8.65 0.53 6.52
N SER A 86 -7.63 1.32 6.23
CA SER A 86 -6.89 2.10 7.21
C SER A 86 -6.51 3.44 6.60
N GLY A 87 -6.15 4.41 7.43
CA GLY A 87 -5.69 5.70 6.96
C GLY A 87 -5.23 6.55 8.14
N ASN A 88 -4.50 7.61 7.83
CA ASN A 88 -3.98 8.54 8.81
C ASN A 88 -4.29 9.97 8.36
N LEU A 89 -4.69 10.82 9.30
CA LEU A 89 -4.96 12.25 9.09
C LEU A 89 -5.87 12.54 7.87
N LEU A 90 -6.88 11.70 7.69
CA LEU A 90 -7.85 11.85 6.61
C LEU A 90 -8.79 13.03 6.87
N PRO A 91 -9.28 13.69 5.80
CA PRO A 91 -10.32 14.70 5.93
C PRO A 91 -11.54 14.15 6.67
N GLU A 92 -12.22 15.04 7.40
CA GLU A 92 -13.40 14.67 8.17
C GLU A 92 -14.46 14.02 7.27
N GLY A 93 -15.00 12.89 7.72
CA GLY A 93 -16.01 12.13 6.98
C GLY A 93 -15.48 11.21 5.87
N ASP A 94 -14.23 11.33 5.43
CA ASP A 94 -13.69 10.46 4.36
C ASP A 94 -13.53 9.01 4.80
N MET A 95 -13.10 8.76 6.05
CA MET A 95 -13.11 7.40 6.61
C MET A 95 -14.52 6.80 6.65
N ALA A 96 -15.55 7.61 6.93
CA ALA A 96 -16.93 7.15 6.93
C ALA A 96 -17.41 6.80 5.52
N LYS A 97 -17.02 7.58 4.51
CA LYS A 97 -17.29 7.28 3.09
C LYS A 97 -16.61 5.98 2.66
N LEU A 98 -15.33 5.81 2.99
CA LEU A 98 -14.58 4.59 2.69
C LEU A 98 -15.25 3.37 3.33
N ASN A 99 -15.60 3.46 4.62
CA ASN A 99 -16.28 2.37 5.31
C ASN A 99 -17.64 2.00 4.70
N LYS A 100 -18.36 2.94 4.07
CA LYS A 100 -19.63 2.64 3.39
C LYS A 100 -19.42 1.78 2.13
N ILE A 101 -18.31 1.94 1.42
CA ILE A 101 -18.01 1.19 0.18
C ILE A 101 -17.81 -0.30 0.47
N PHE A 102 -17.33 -0.62 1.68
CA PHE A 102 -17.00 -1.99 2.08
C PHE A 102 -18.03 -2.62 3.02
N LYS A 103 -19.19 -1.96 3.22
CA LYS A 103 -20.34 -2.64 3.83
C LYS A 103 -20.99 -3.53 2.75
N PRO A 104 -21.25 -4.82 3.05
CA PRO A 104 -21.99 -5.70 2.17
C PRO A 104 -23.41 -5.20 1.90
#